data_AF-A0A9D9L204-F1
#
_entry.id   AF-A0A9D9L204-F1
#
_cell.length_a   1.000
_cell.length_b   1.000
_cell.length_c   1.000
_cell.angle_alpha   90.00
_cell.angle_beta   90.00
_cell.angle_gamma   90.00
#
_symmetry.space_group_name_H-M   'P 1'
#
loop_
_entity.id
_entity.type
_entity.pdbx_description
1 polymer ?
#
loop_
_entity_poly.entity_id
_entity_poly.type
_entity_poly.pdbx_seq_one_letter_code
_entity_poly.pdbx_strand_id
1 'polypeptide(L)'
;MNENEKYLNVTLTNAREEHEDEQISISIVGILRNLRRFFALWLAITIIASVLALVGTALVKRDSYKKTVSLVSFTFNGIEEGLDPKGNTFDINTLKSPQIIESALDELGIPADKLEDIRKNISFEAIRPAEEVERLTAYKNIFDAGTGNSMNAITELLKTDTYPSTYKVYFDYAPTGLTDTEAASVLNTMLECYSEYFMEAYGYNKSLGSSLAALDYKDYDYAEAVDVFDDALNKISAYVSQVEKTEIQNGSSTNSNRFRSSDTGYTFPDLSETISTLRTIDLERISSYVTINTITKDKDTLLTNYTYQVELLERQKAVYSDTLATINASIAGYQKNTVMIYGSDTDENKSMTATQASEEYDNLFKKKEEIQSNLSETIQKINLYNKRIERLNSSTTVNSAAKKAKVEDDLEKIDKQIKELIDLVNRTTDDFYRTVVFSKAYNILVPANSSNSNSATRALTDAVMPIAIADAIIFVIYFAVAFILSCIEEYAKEDHEKKAKKEKEPEAAAN
;
A
#
# COMPACT_ATOMS: atom_id res chain seq x y z
N MET A 1 47.83 25.18 -69.20
CA MET A 1 47.68 24.39 -67.96
C MET A 1 46.21 23.97 -67.95
N ASN A 2 45.95 22.72 -68.32
CA ASN A 2 44.61 22.21 -68.63
C ASN A 2 43.80 21.99 -67.34
N GLU A 3 42.64 22.63 -67.24
CA GLU A 3 41.59 22.30 -66.28
C GLU A 3 40.89 21.02 -66.75
N ASN A 4 41.19 19.89 -66.11
CA ASN A 4 40.39 18.68 -66.20
C ASN A 4 39.25 18.79 -65.17
N GLU A 5 38.13 19.39 -65.56
CA GLU A 5 36.87 19.18 -64.85
C GLU A 5 36.38 17.75 -65.14
N LYS A 6 36.62 16.84 -64.19
CA LYS A 6 36.01 15.51 -64.18
C LYS A 6 34.52 15.67 -63.88
N TYR A 7 33.71 15.70 -64.93
CA TYR A 7 32.26 15.52 -64.78
C TYR A 7 31.97 14.07 -64.39
N LEU A 8 31.35 13.90 -63.22
CA LEU A 8 30.87 12.61 -62.76
C LEU A 8 29.57 12.30 -63.54
N ASN A 9 29.59 11.26 -64.36
CA ASN A 9 28.47 10.88 -65.23
C ASN A 9 27.90 9.52 -64.80
N VAL A 10 26.58 9.39 -64.88
CA VAL A 10 25.88 8.11 -64.65
C VAL A 10 25.46 7.57 -66.01
N THR A 11 25.93 6.38 -66.37
CA THR A 11 25.62 5.73 -67.66
C THR A 11 24.44 4.78 -67.47
N LEU A 12 23.36 4.97 -68.23
CA LEU A 12 22.26 4.01 -68.32
C LEU A 12 22.36 3.26 -69.64
N THR A 13 22.57 1.94 -69.59
CA THR A 13 22.55 1.07 -70.77
C THR A 13 21.14 0.54 -71.00
N ASN A 14 20.55 0.88 -72.15
CA ASN A 14 19.25 0.35 -72.55
C ASN A 14 19.45 -1.02 -73.21
N ALA A 15 19.01 -2.11 -72.56
CA ALA A 15 19.24 -3.48 -73.03
C ALA A 15 18.22 -3.95 -74.08
N ARG A 16 17.72 -3.05 -74.94
CA ARG A 16 16.72 -3.40 -75.94
C ARG A 16 16.83 -2.54 -77.20
N GLU A 17 17.77 -2.89 -78.07
CA GLU A 17 17.67 -2.91 -79.55
C GLU A 17 19.09 -3.07 -80.17
N GLU A 18 19.22 -3.96 -81.17
CA GLU A 18 20.48 -4.43 -81.79
C GLU A 18 21.11 -3.46 -82.82
N HIS A 19 20.94 -2.14 -82.69
CA HIS A 19 21.60 -1.18 -83.58
C HIS A 19 22.14 0.04 -82.84
N GLU A 20 23.48 0.21 -82.91
CA GLU A 20 24.32 1.31 -82.42
C GLU A 20 24.11 1.72 -80.95
N ASP A 21 25.16 1.52 -80.14
CA ASP A 21 25.20 1.85 -78.71
C ASP A 21 24.91 3.35 -78.44
N GLU A 22 23.63 3.73 -78.32
CA GLU A 22 23.23 5.02 -77.76
C GLU A 22 23.50 5.01 -76.25
N GLN A 23 24.74 5.35 -75.89
CA GLN A 23 25.13 5.62 -74.51
C GLN A 23 24.62 7.00 -74.11
N ILE A 24 23.46 7.05 -73.46
CA ILE A 24 22.97 8.29 -72.83
C ILE A 24 23.76 8.47 -71.53
N SER A 25 24.67 9.44 -71.52
CA SER A 25 25.42 9.83 -70.32
C SER A 25 24.66 10.92 -69.58
N ILE A 26 24.10 10.58 -68.42
CA ILE A 26 23.37 11.56 -67.60
C ILE A 26 24.36 12.38 -66.79
N SER A 27 24.30 13.71 -66.92
CA SER A 27 25.13 14.61 -66.14
C SER A 27 24.54 14.80 -64.74
N ILE A 28 25.38 14.59 -63.72
CA ILE A 28 24.98 14.83 -62.32
C ILE A 28 24.58 16.30 -62.09
N VAL A 29 25.13 17.21 -62.90
CA VAL A 29 24.81 18.64 -62.88
C VAL A 29 23.36 18.91 -63.31
N GLY A 30 22.82 18.15 -64.27
CA GLY A 30 21.42 18.25 -64.71
C GLY A 30 20.42 17.88 -63.62
N ILE A 31 20.70 16.79 -62.91
CA ILE A 31 19.92 16.34 -61.75
C ILE A 31 19.97 17.40 -60.64
N LEU A 32 21.16 17.94 -60.34
CA LEU A 32 21.35 18.94 -59.28
C LEU A 32 20.61 20.26 -59.58
N ARG A 33 20.55 20.66 -60.86
CA ARG A 33 19.80 21.82 -61.32
C ARG A 33 18.30 21.66 -61.09
N ASN A 34 17.75 20.49 -61.43
CA ASN A 34 16.34 20.20 -61.26
C ASN A 34 15.95 20.02 -59.79
N LEU A 35 16.83 19.44 -58.96
CA LEU A 35 16.68 19.46 -57.50
C LEU A 35 16.54 20.91 -57.00
N ARG A 36 17.48 21.81 -57.36
CA ARG A 36 17.40 23.21 -56.94
C ARG A 36 16.13 23.92 -57.43
N ARG A 37 15.62 23.59 -58.60
CA ARG A 37 14.39 24.16 -59.18
C ARG A 37 13.14 23.81 -58.36
N PHE A 38 13.03 22.57 -57.89
CA PHE A 38 11.84 22.09 -57.15
C PHE A 38 12.01 22.14 -55.63
N PHE A 39 13.16 22.55 -55.12
CA PHE A 39 13.48 22.58 -53.69
C PHE A 39 12.44 23.33 -52.85
N ALA A 40 11.99 24.51 -53.28
CA ALA A 40 11.00 25.30 -52.54
C ALA A 40 9.63 24.62 -52.47
N LEU A 41 9.23 23.94 -53.56
CA LEU A 41 7.98 23.18 -53.61
C LEU A 41 8.06 21.94 -52.71
N TRP A 42 9.18 21.21 -52.76
CA TRP A 42 9.44 20.07 -51.89
C TRP A 42 9.40 20.46 -50.41
N LEU A 43 10.08 21.55 -50.03
CA LEU A 43 10.10 22.05 -48.67
C LEU A 43 8.69 22.46 -48.17
N ALA A 44 7.87 23.05 -49.03
CA ALA A 44 6.49 23.38 -48.67
C ALA A 44 5.65 22.11 -48.42
N ILE A 45 5.81 21.08 -49.27
CA ILE A 45 5.08 19.81 -49.14
C ILE A 45 5.48 19.05 -47.89
N THR A 46 6.78 19.01 -47.53
CA THR A 46 7.26 18.33 -46.31
C THR A 46 6.74 19.01 -45.05
N ILE A 47 6.71 20.35 -45.01
CA ILE A 47 6.15 21.10 -43.88
C ILE A 47 4.66 20.78 -43.71
N ILE A 48 3.88 20.80 -44.79
CA ILE A 48 2.45 20.49 -44.73
C ILE A 48 2.21 19.04 -44.30
N ALA A 49 2.96 18.09 -44.86
CA ALA A 49 2.87 16.68 -44.50
C ALA A 49 3.24 16.44 -43.03
N SER A 50 4.26 17.11 -42.51
CA SER A 50 4.67 17.06 -41.11
C SER A 50 3.57 17.57 -40.17
N VAL A 51 2.94 18.70 -40.51
CA VAL A 51 1.81 19.25 -39.72
C VAL A 51 0.61 18.31 -39.75
N LEU A 52 0.27 17.75 -40.91
CA LEU A 52 -0.84 16.79 -41.04
C LEU A 52 -0.56 15.49 -40.29
N ALA A 53 0.67 14.98 -40.33
CA ALA A 53 1.07 13.78 -39.60
C ALA A 53 1.03 14.00 -38.08
N LEU A 54 1.42 15.19 -37.61
CA LEU A 54 1.32 15.58 -36.20
C LEU A 54 -0.14 15.65 -35.75
N VAL A 55 -0.99 16.38 -36.49
CA VAL A 55 -2.42 16.50 -36.18
C VAL A 55 -3.12 15.14 -36.26
N GLY A 56 -2.84 14.36 -37.29
CA GLY A 56 -3.38 13.01 -37.47
C GLY A 56 -2.99 12.08 -36.31
N THR A 57 -1.73 12.11 -35.88
CA THR A 57 -1.26 11.32 -34.74
C THR A 57 -1.94 11.76 -33.44
N ALA A 58 -2.07 13.07 -33.21
CA ALA A 58 -2.74 13.61 -32.03
C ALA A 58 -4.23 13.23 -31.97
N LEU A 59 -4.92 13.19 -33.12
CA LEU A 59 -6.33 12.78 -33.21
C LEU A 59 -6.49 11.27 -33.01
N VAL A 60 -5.64 10.45 -33.63
CA VAL A 60 -5.69 8.98 -33.53
C VAL A 60 -5.31 8.51 -32.12
N LYS A 61 -4.32 9.13 -31.49
CA LYS A 61 -3.84 8.77 -30.15
C LYS A 61 -4.49 9.58 -29.02
N ARG A 62 -5.55 10.35 -29.31
CA ARG A 62 -6.22 11.23 -28.33
C ARG A 62 -6.56 10.51 -27.03
N ASP A 63 -7.10 9.29 -27.15
CA ASP A 63 -7.52 8.50 -26.00
C ASP A 63 -6.32 7.85 -25.26
N SER A 64 -5.20 7.61 -25.96
CA SER A 64 -3.96 7.12 -25.34
C SER A 64 -3.29 8.15 -24.40
N TYR A 65 -3.66 9.43 -24.54
CA TYR A 65 -3.18 10.52 -23.68
C TYR A 65 -4.06 10.73 -22.44
N LYS A 66 -5.23 10.08 -22.35
CA LYS A 66 -6.14 10.17 -21.20
C LYS A 66 -5.77 9.21 -20.07
N LYS A 67 -4.57 9.37 -19.55
CA LYS A 67 -4.04 8.57 -18.44
C LYS A 67 -3.51 9.47 -17.36
N THR A 68 -3.96 9.24 -16.13
CA THR A 68 -3.36 9.85 -14.93
C THR A 68 -2.72 8.78 -14.06
N VAL A 69 -1.72 9.18 -13.27
CA VAL A 69 -0.95 8.29 -12.42
C VAL A 69 -0.73 8.94 -11.07
N SER A 70 -0.87 8.14 -10.02
CA SER A 70 -0.52 8.48 -8.65
C SER A 70 0.49 7.47 -8.13
N LEU A 71 1.28 7.88 -7.13
CA LEU A 71 2.24 7.02 -6.46
C LEU A 71 1.82 6.84 -5.01
N VAL A 72 1.64 5.60 -4.57
CA VAL A 72 1.32 5.27 -3.18
C VAL A 72 2.36 4.36 -2.54
N SER A 73 2.52 4.47 -1.23
CA SER A 73 3.42 3.66 -0.43
C SER A 73 2.74 3.14 0.82
N PHE A 74 3.09 1.92 1.18
CA PHE A 74 2.63 1.20 2.35
C PHE A 74 3.80 0.99 3.31
N THR A 75 3.64 1.35 4.58
CA THR A 75 4.71 1.26 5.57
C THR A 75 4.16 0.76 6.90
N PHE A 76 3.90 -0.54 6.96
CA PHE A 76 3.41 -1.21 8.16
C PHE A 76 4.05 -2.59 8.32
N ASN A 77 4.03 -3.14 9.53
CA ASN A 77 4.64 -4.45 9.80
C ASN A 77 3.91 -5.57 9.02
N GLY A 78 4.66 -6.43 8.33
CA GLY A 78 4.13 -7.51 7.49
C GLY A 78 4.07 -7.19 5.99
N ILE A 79 4.14 -5.92 5.57
CA ILE A 79 4.07 -5.56 4.14
C ILE A 79 5.21 -6.19 3.33
N GLU A 80 6.40 -6.31 3.92
CA GLU A 80 7.58 -6.92 3.28
C GLU A 80 7.40 -8.43 3.03
N GLU A 81 6.53 -9.07 3.81
CA GLU A 81 6.16 -10.48 3.67
C GLU A 81 4.88 -10.67 2.81
N GLY A 82 4.33 -9.57 2.27
CA GLY A 82 3.07 -9.59 1.52
C GLY A 82 1.85 -9.84 2.40
N LEU A 83 1.96 -9.50 3.69
CA LEU A 83 0.87 -9.61 4.66
C LEU A 83 0.27 -8.24 4.96
N ASP A 84 -1.03 -8.20 5.21
CA ASP A 84 -1.73 -7.03 5.72
C ASP A 84 -1.50 -6.87 7.25
N PRO A 85 -1.92 -5.76 7.88
CA PRO A 85 -1.74 -5.56 9.32
C PRO A 85 -2.40 -6.63 10.23
N LYS A 86 -3.30 -7.45 9.70
CA LYS A 86 -3.96 -8.57 10.40
C LYS A 86 -3.28 -9.92 10.14
N GLY A 87 -2.22 -9.96 9.32
CA GLY A 87 -1.50 -11.18 8.96
C GLY A 87 -2.14 -11.99 7.83
N ASN A 88 -3.15 -11.45 7.13
CA ASN A 88 -3.69 -12.06 5.91
C ASN A 88 -2.85 -11.64 4.70
N THR A 89 -3.03 -12.27 3.55
CA THR A 89 -2.36 -11.83 2.32
C THR A 89 -2.81 -10.41 1.92
N PHE A 90 -1.86 -9.50 1.71
CA PHE A 90 -2.11 -8.16 1.22
C PHE A 90 -2.52 -8.19 -0.26
N ASP A 91 -3.60 -7.47 -0.59
CA ASP A 91 -4.08 -7.31 -1.96
C ASP A 91 -4.28 -5.83 -2.30
N ILE A 92 -3.44 -5.31 -3.20
CA ILE A 92 -3.54 -3.94 -3.70
C ILE A 92 -4.87 -3.66 -4.43
N ASN A 93 -5.56 -4.69 -4.94
CA ASN A 93 -6.85 -4.51 -5.60
C ASN A 93 -7.96 -4.08 -4.65
N THR A 94 -7.76 -4.21 -3.33
CA THR A 94 -8.67 -3.63 -2.33
C THR A 94 -8.86 -2.13 -2.55
N LEU A 95 -7.83 -1.42 -3.03
CA LEU A 95 -7.83 0.02 -3.32
C LEU A 95 -8.82 0.42 -4.44
N LYS A 96 -9.21 -0.51 -5.31
CA LYS A 96 -10.25 -0.32 -6.35
C LYS A 96 -11.52 -1.14 -6.05
N SER A 97 -11.79 -1.43 -4.78
CA SER A 97 -13.05 -2.07 -4.40
C SER A 97 -14.24 -1.15 -4.71
N PRO A 98 -15.43 -1.73 -5.01
CA PRO A 98 -16.62 -0.93 -5.32
C PRO A 98 -16.95 0.10 -4.24
N GLN A 99 -16.85 -0.27 -2.96
CA GLN A 99 -17.15 0.61 -1.83
C GLN A 99 -16.29 1.88 -1.84
N ILE A 100 -14.99 1.78 -2.10
CA ILE A 100 -14.09 2.94 -2.10
C ILE A 100 -14.41 3.87 -3.28
N ILE A 101 -14.63 3.28 -4.45
CA ILE A 101 -14.94 4.05 -5.66
C ILE A 101 -16.29 4.74 -5.48
N GLU A 102 -17.30 4.04 -4.95
CA GLU A 102 -18.61 4.60 -4.65
C GLU A 102 -18.51 5.80 -3.70
N SER A 103 -17.80 5.67 -2.57
CA SER A 103 -17.57 6.79 -1.65
C SER A 103 -16.92 7.99 -2.34
N ALA A 104 -15.92 7.75 -3.20
CA ALA A 104 -15.24 8.83 -3.93
C ALA A 104 -16.14 9.51 -4.97
N LEU A 105 -17.02 8.75 -5.64
CA LEU A 105 -17.98 9.31 -6.58
C LEU A 105 -19.06 10.13 -5.88
N ASP A 106 -19.55 9.65 -4.73
CA ASP A 106 -20.52 10.36 -3.90
C ASP A 106 -19.96 11.69 -3.41
N GLU A 107 -18.72 11.71 -2.93
CA GLU A 107 -18.05 12.94 -2.47
C GLU A 107 -17.85 13.96 -3.61
N LEU A 108 -17.57 13.49 -4.82
CA LEU A 108 -17.38 14.33 -6.01
C LEU A 108 -18.70 14.67 -6.73
N GLY A 109 -19.84 14.12 -6.29
CA GLY A 109 -21.13 14.28 -6.96
C GLY A 109 -21.18 13.67 -8.37
N ILE A 110 -20.37 12.64 -8.63
CA ILE A 110 -20.31 11.94 -9.91
C ILE A 110 -21.30 10.76 -9.88
N PRO A 111 -22.13 10.55 -10.93
CA PRO A 111 -23.06 9.44 -10.97
C PRO A 111 -22.40 8.05 -10.84
N ALA A 112 -23.04 7.18 -10.06
CA ALA A 112 -22.56 5.82 -9.78
C ALA A 112 -22.53 4.88 -11.00
N ASP A 113 -23.19 5.24 -12.10
CA ASP A 113 -23.14 4.47 -13.36
C ASP A 113 -21.72 4.41 -13.95
N LYS A 114 -20.86 5.37 -13.60
CA LYS A 114 -19.44 5.40 -14.00
C LYS A 114 -18.53 4.47 -13.18
N LEU A 115 -19.02 3.90 -12.08
CA LEU A 115 -18.21 3.13 -11.13
C LEU A 115 -17.48 1.98 -11.80
N GLU A 116 -18.19 1.15 -12.57
CA GLU A 116 -17.58 -0.03 -13.19
C GLU A 116 -16.60 0.31 -14.31
N ASP A 117 -16.86 1.41 -15.03
CA ASP A 117 -15.93 1.92 -16.04
C ASP A 117 -14.66 2.48 -15.40
N ILE A 118 -14.77 3.17 -14.26
CA ILE A 118 -13.60 3.64 -13.51
C ILE A 118 -12.81 2.45 -12.95
N ARG A 119 -13.49 1.53 -12.27
CA ARG A 119 -12.89 0.36 -11.61
C ARG A 119 -12.08 -0.51 -12.57
N LYS A 120 -12.62 -0.81 -13.74
CA LYS A 120 -11.96 -1.68 -14.75
C LYS A 120 -10.72 -1.02 -15.35
N ASN A 121 -10.68 0.30 -15.37
CA ASN A 121 -9.58 1.07 -15.96
C ASN A 121 -8.56 1.56 -14.93
N ILE A 122 -8.64 1.08 -13.68
CA ILE A 122 -7.59 1.24 -12.68
C ILE A 122 -6.67 0.01 -12.66
N SER A 123 -5.38 0.27 -12.82
CA SER A 123 -4.33 -0.74 -12.77
C SER A 123 -3.17 -0.34 -11.87
N PHE A 124 -2.42 -1.33 -11.43
CA PHE A 124 -1.33 -1.16 -10.46
C PHE A 124 -0.02 -1.70 -11.02
N GLU A 125 1.07 -0.98 -10.79
CA GLU A 125 2.43 -1.42 -11.08
C GLU A 125 3.25 -1.33 -9.79
N ALA A 126 3.73 -2.48 -9.32
CA ALA A 126 4.64 -2.56 -8.19
C ALA A 126 5.99 -1.93 -8.53
N ILE A 127 6.46 -0.99 -7.72
CA ILE A 127 7.83 -0.47 -7.78
C ILE A 127 8.71 -1.37 -6.94
N ARG A 128 9.53 -2.19 -7.60
CA ARG A 128 10.63 -2.91 -6.93
C ARG A 128 11.81 -1.95 -6.72
N PRO A 129 12.38 -1.85 -5.51
CA PRO A 129 13.59 -1.06 -5.28
C PRO A 129 14.73 -1.48 -6.22
N ALA A 130 15.40 -0.52 -6.87
CA ALA A 130 16.47 -0.81 -7.83
C ALA A 130 17.66 -1.55 -7.19
N GLU A 131 17.92 -1.35 -5.89
CA GLU A 131 18.98 -2.03 -5.13
C GLU A 131 18.80 -3.56 -5.08
N GLU A 132 17.56 -4.04 -5.15
CA GLU A 132 17.23 -5.48 -5.17
C GLU A 132 17.56 -6.11 -6.53
N VAL A 133 17.33 -5.37 -7.62
CA VAL A 133 17.64 -5.79 -8.99
C VAL A 133 19.15 -5.84 -9.22
N GLU A 134 19.89 -4.85 -8.71
CA GLU A 134 21.36 -4.87 -8.75
C GLU A 134 21.94 -5.98 -7.89
N ARG A 135 21.42 -6.22 -6.68
CA ARG A 135 21.82 -7.37 -5.86
C ARG A 135 21.56 -8.70 -6.56
N LEU A 136 20.36 -8.92 -7.09
CA LEU A 136 20.02 -10.14 -7.85
C LEU A 136 20.93 -10.35 -9.07
N THR A 137 21.26 -9.27 -9.79
CA THR A 137 22.16 -9.31 -10.95
C THR A 137 23.61 -9.60 -10.52
N ALA A 138 24.09 -8.97 -9.44
CA ALA A 138 25.41 -9.22 -8.88
C ALA A 138 25.56 -10.65 -8.36
N TYR A 139 24.54 -11.19 -7.68
CA TYR A 139 24.53 -12.57 -7.19
C TYR A 139 24.48 -13.60 -8.32
N LYS A 140 23.68 -13.37 -9.38
CA LYS A 140 23.67 -14.22 -10.57
C LYS A 140 25.07 -14.32 -11.20
N ASN A 141 25.77 -13.20 -11.30
CA ASN A 141 27.14 -13.16 -11.83
C ASN A 141 28.17 -13.88 -10.92
N ILE A 142 27.97 -13.87 -9.59
CA ILE A 142 28.82 -14.60 -8.62
C ILE A 142 28.52 -16.12 -8.66
N PHE A 143 27.27 -16.51 -8.92
CA PHE A 143 26.86 -17.91 -8.98
C PHE A 143 27.39 -18.62 -10.23
N ASP A 144 27.39 -17.93 -11.38
CA ASP A 144 28.01 -18.43 -12.62
C ASP A 144 29.55 -18.61 -12.48
N ALA A 145 30.16 -18.03 -11.44
CA ALA A 145 31.60 -18.10 -11.14
C ALA A 145 32.02 -19.16 -10.09
N GLY A 146 31.07 -19.87 -9.47
CA GLY A 146 31.32 -21.14 -8.77
C GLY A 146 31.73 -21.09 -7.28
N THR A 147 30.97 -21.77 -6.41
CA THR A 147 31.41 -22.78 -5.41
C THR A 147 30.21 -23.20 -4.51
N GLY A 148 29.99 -24.51 -4.40
CA GLY A 148 28.75 -25.13 -3.93
C GLY A 148 28.49 -25.22 -2.43
N ASN A 149 28.84 -24.21 -1.61
CA ASN A 149 28.57 -24.23 -0.15
C ASN A 149 27.64 -23.11 0.35
N SER A 150 27.04 -22.32 -0.54
CA SER A 150 26.25 -21.13 -0.16
C SER A 150 24.73 -21.35 -0.08
N MET A 151 24.24 -22.60 -0.09
CA MET A 151 22.79 -22.85 -0.21
C MET A 151 21.97 -22.40 1.01
N ASN A 152 22.51 -22.47 2.22
CA ASN A 152 21.78 -22.02 3.42
C ASN A 152 21.71 -20.49 3.52
N ALA A 153 22.79 -19.77 3.16
CA ALA A 153 22.77 -18.31 3.07
C ALA A 153 21.86 -17.81 1.92
N ILE A 154 21.78 -18.55 0.82
CA ILE A 154 20.85 -18.28 -0.30
C ILE A 154 19.41 -18.59 0.10
N THR A 155 19.14 -19.55 1.00
CA THR A 155 17.77 -19.82 1.48
C THR A 155 17.28 -18.71 2.42
N GLU A 156 18.16 -18.09 3.21
CA GLU A 156 17.84 -16.90 4.00
C GLU A 156 17.76 -15.61 3.15
N LEU A 157 18.53 -15.50 2.07
CA LEU A 157 18.46 -14.40 1.09
C LEU A 157 17.38 -14.57 0.00
N LEU A 158 16.83 -15.76 -0.21
CA LEU A 158 15.63 -15.99 -1.04
C LEU A 158 14.34 -15.79 -0.25
N LYS A 159 14.41 -15.83 1.10
CA LYS A 159 13.32 -15.33 1.95
C LYS A 159 13.17 -13.81 1.86
N THR A 160 14.19 -13.08 1.37
CA THR A 160 14.09 -11.66 1.00
C THR A 160 13.64 -11.47 -0.44
N ASP A 161 12.62 -12.21 -0.89
CA ASP A 161 11.74 -11.70 -1.96
C ASP A 161 10.86 -10.63 -1.27
N THR A 162 11.37 -9.41 -1.11
CA THR A 162 10.64 -8.37 -0.41
C THR A 162 9.41 -8.01 -1.24
N TYR A 163 8.24 -8.26 -0.67
CA TYR A 163 6.98 -7.93 -1.33
C TYR A 163 6.91 -6.41 -1.53
N PRO A 164 6.48 -5.93 -2.72
CA PRO A 164 6.55 -4.51 -3.03
C PRO A 164 5.64 -3.68 -2.12
N SER A 165 6.22 -2.66 -1.51
CA SER A 165 5.53 -1.73 -0.61
C SER A 165 5.12 -0.43 -1.30
N THR A 166 5.54 -0.20 -2.55
CA THR A 166 5.25 1.02 -3.31
C THR A 166 4.63 0.69 -4.66
N TYR A 167 3.57 1.40 -5.05
CA TYR A 167 2.79 1.11 -6.25
C TYR A 167 2.48 2.39 -7.03
N LYS A 168 2.61 2.34 -8.35
CA LYS A 168 1.97 3.30 -9.24
C LYS A 168 0.53 2.87 -9.49
N VAL A 169 -0.40 3.79 -9.28
CA VAL A 169 -1.81 3.61 -9.56
C VAL A 169 -2.12 4.36 -10.84
N TYR A 170 -2.44 3.63 -11.90
CA TYR A 170 -2.82 4.20 -13.19
C TYR A 170 -4.33 4.24 -13.32
N PHE A 171 -4.84 5.31 -13.90
CA PHE A 171 -6.24 5.44 -14.29
C PHE A 171 -6.34 5.86 -15.76
N ASP A 172 -6.85 4.96 -16.60
CA ASP A 172 -7.18 5.21 -18.00
C ASP A 172 -8.63 5.69 -18.11
N TYR A 173 -8.82 7.00 -18.15
CA TYR A 173 -10.16 7.60 -18.06
C TYR A 173 -10.81 7.81 -19.44
N ALA A 174 -10.18 7.39 -20.54
CA ALA A 174 -10.77 7.51 -21.87
C ALA A 174 -12.19 6.95 -22.00
N PRO A 175 -12.52 5.76 -21.43
CA PRO A 175 -13.84 5.16 -21.55
C PRO A 175 -14.93 5.83 -20.70
N THR A 176 -14.53 6.64 -19.70
CA THR A 176 -15.44 7.16 -18.66
C THR A 176 -16.10 8.50 -19.02
N GLY A 177 -15.64 9.13 -20.11
CA GLY A 177 -16.06 10.48 -20.51
C GLY A 177 -15.65 11.60 -19.53
N LEU A 178 -14.82 11.31 -18.54
CA LEU A 178 -14.29 12.31 -17.61
C LEU A 178 -13.28 13.23 -18.30
N THR A 179 -13.23 14.48 -17.84
CA THR A 179 -12.15 15.43 -18.15
C THR A 179 -10.88 15.09 -17.38
N ASP A 180 -9.73 15.62 -17.82
CA ASP A 180 -8.44 15.43 -17.16
C ASP A 180 -8.47 15.85 -15.67
N THR A 181 -9.20 16.92 -15.34
CA THR A 181 -9.34 17.41 -13.97
C THR A 181 -10.24 16.50 -13.15
N GLU A 182 -11.40 16.10 -13.67
CA GLU A 182 -12.29 15.17 -12.99
C GLU A 182 -11.62 13.81 -12.76
N ALA A 183 -10.85 13.31 -13.73
CA ALA A 183 -10.14 12.04 -13.59
C ALA A 183 -9.04 12.09 -12.52
N ALA A 184 -8.31 13.22 -12.43
CA ALA A 184 -7.34 13.43 -11.36
C ALA A 184 -8.03 13.54 -9.99
N SER A 185 -9.15 14.27 -9.89
CA SER A 185 -9.96 14.34 -8.68
C SER A 185 -10.48 12.97 -8.25
N VAL A 186 -11.07 12.20 -9.16
CA VAL A 186 -11.54 10.84 -8.89
C VAL A 186 -10.42 9.95 -8.37
N LEU A 187 -9.26 9.96 -9.01
CA LEU A 187 -8.13 9.14 -8.54
C LEU A 187 -7.65 9.60 -7.17
N ASN A 188 -7.50 10.90 -6.92
CA ASN A 188 -7.04 11.39 -5.61
C ASN A 188 -8.06 11.11 -4.49
N THR A 189 -9.34 11.41 -4.70
CA THR A 189 -10.41 11.15 -3.72
C THR A 189 -10.56 9.67 -3.46
N MET A 190 -10.47 8.79 -4.48
CA MET A 190 -10.47 7.34 -4.28
C MET A 190 -9.31 6.89 -3.38
N LEU A 191 -8.12 7.45 -3.58
CA LEU A 191 -6.95 7.13 -2.76
C LEU A 191 -7.11 7.65 -1.31
N GLU A 192 -7.79 8.77 -1.11
CA GLU A 192 -8.14 9.30 0.21
C GLU A 192 -9.20 8.44 0.90
N CYS A 193 -10.30 8.09 0.22
CA CYS A 193 -11.31 7.16 0.73
C CYS A 193 -10.71 5.78 1.08
N TYR A 194 -9.71 5.31 0.34
CA TYR A 194 -9.01 4.08 0.71
C TYR A 194 -8.22 4.23 2.01
N SER A 195 -7.66 5.41 2.31
CA SER A 195 -7.03 5.67 3.60
C SER A 195 -8.04 5.49 4.73
N GLU A 196 -9.27 5.97 4.57
CA GLU A 196 -10.35 5.80 5.55
C GLU A 196 -10.79 4.35 5.69
N TYR A 197 -10.96 3.65 4.57
CA TYR A 197 -11.23 2.21 4.58
C TYR A 197 -10.12 1.43 5.30
N PHE A 198 -8.85 1.73 5.00
CA PHE A 198 -7.71 1.08 5.62
C PHE A 198 -7.68 1.34 7.14
N MET A 199 -8.03 2.56 7.56
CA MET A 199 -8.23 2.92 8.96
C MET A 199 -9.33 2.11 9.64
N GLU A 200 -10.49 1.96 9.02
CA GLU A 200 -11.58 1.17 9.61
C GLU A 200 -11.29 -0.32 9.61
N ALA A 201 -10.60 -0.81 8.58
CA ALA A 201 -10.27 -2.21 8.41
C ALA A 201 -9.17 -2.66 9.36
N TYR A 202 -8.16 -1.81 9.63
CA TYR A 202 -6.95 -2.18 10.36
C TYR A 202 -6.69 -1.33 11.59
N GLY A 203 -7.16 -0.08 11.61
CA GLY A 203 -7.18 0.74 12.80
C GLY A 203 -8.25 0.33 13.79
N TYR A 204 -8.12 0.86 15.01
CA TYR A 204 -9.00 0.70 16.17
C TYR A 204 -9.88 -0.58 16.18
N ASN A 205 -9.68 -1.47 17.15
CA ASN A 205 -10.57 -2.62 17.32
C ASN A 205 -11.98 -2.16 17.80
N LYS A 206 -12.81 -1.71 16.86
CA LYS A 206 -14.19 -1.23 17.03
C LYS A 206 -15.05 -2.20 17.80
N SER A 207 -14.74 -3.50 17.70
CA SER A 207 -15.39 -4.56 18.45
C SER A 207 -15.22 -4.41 19.97
N LEU A 208 -14.10 -3.86 20.47
CA LEU A 208 -13.84 -3.78 21.90
C LEU A 208 -14.64 -2.65 22.55
N GLY A 209 -14.63 -1.43 21.99
CA GLY A 209 -15.46 -0.33 22.52
C GLY A 209 -16.96 -0.54 22.32
N SER A 210 -17.38 -1.24 21.26
CA SER A 210 -18.80 -1.60 21.08
C SER A 210 -19.27 -2.71 22.02
N SER A 211 -18.41 -3.68 22.37
CA SER A 211 -18.75 -4.71 23.36
C SER A 211 -18.96 -4.17 24.79
N LEU A 212 -18.38 -3.00 25.10
CA LEU A 212 -18.46 -2.36 26.40
C LEU A 212 -19.69 -1.43 26.56
N ALA A 213 -20.34 -1.04 25.46
CA ALA A 213 -21.46 -0.10 25.47
C ALA A 213 -22.81 -0.73 25.87
N ALA A 214 -22.91 -2.06 25.87
CA ALA A 214 -24.14 -2.81 26.14
C ALA A 214 -24.19 -3.40 27.57
N LEU A 215 -23.78 -2.65 28.59
CA LEU A 215 -23.96 -3.06 29.99
C LEU A 215 -25.43 -2.89 30.41
N ASP A 216 -26.21 -3.96 30.42
CA ASP A 216 -27.50 -3.98 31.11
C ASP A 216 -27.32 -4.45 32.55
N TYR A 217 -26.98 -3.52 33.44
CA TYR A 217 -26.77 -3.83 34.86
C TYR A 217 -28.09 -3.96 35.64
N LYS A 218 -29.24 -3.59 35.05
CA LYS A 218 -30.50 -3.42 35.79
C LYS A 218 -31.13 -4.75 36.20
N ASP A 219 -30.85 -5.82 35.47
CA ASP A 219 -31.34 -7.16 35.78
C ASP A 219 -30.53 -7.84 36.90
N TYR A 220 -29.32 -7.35 37.19
CA TYR A 220 -28.45 -7.88 38.23
C TYR A 220 -28.82 -7.37 39.63
N ASP A 221 -28.45 -8.10 40.68
CA ASP A 221 -28.42 -7.55 42.04
C ASP A 221 -27.42 -6.38 42.12
N TYR A 222 -27.53 -5.54 43.15
CA TYR A 222 -26.67 -4.37 43.28
C TYR A 222 -25.19 -4.72 43.44
N ALA A 223 -24.88 -5.78 44.20
CA ALA A 223 -23.49 -6.21 44.37
C ALA A 223 -22.91 -6.84 43.08
N GLU A 224 -23.77 -7.48 42.29
CA GLU A 224 -23.40 -8.04 40.99
C GLU A 224 -23.21 -6.94 39.95
N ALA A 225 -24.07 -5.92 39.93
CA ALA A 225 -23.92 -4.75 39.07
C ALA A 225 -22.57 -4.06 39.30
N VAL A 226 -22.13 -3.95 40.56
CA VAL A 226 -20.80 -3.45 40.90
C VAL A 226 -19.69 -4.32 40.28
N ASP A 227 -19.82 -5.64 40.31
CA ASP A 227 -18.82 -6.53 39.71
C ASP A 227 -18.79 -6.41 38.18
N VAL A 228 -19.96 -6.25 37.55
CA VAL A 228 -20.07 -6.03 36.10
C VAL A 228 -19.36 -4.73 35.70
N PHE A 229 -19.52 -3.65 36.49
CA PHE A 229 -18.80 -2.40 36.27
C PHE A 229 -17.28 -2.54 36.51
N ASP A 230 -16.85 -3.28 37.53
CA ASP A 230 -15.42 -3.52 37.79
C ASP A 230 -14.76 -4.25 36.62
N ASP A 231 -15.41 -5.29 36.11
CA ASP A 231 -14.96 -6.05 34.95
C ASP A 231 -14.90 -5.18 33.68
N ALA A 232 -15.90 -4.33 33.46
CA ALA A 232 -15.89 -3.38 32.35
C ALA A 232 -14.72 -2.38 32.46
N LEU A 233 -14.51 -1.78 33.63
CA LEU A 233 -13.39 -0.85 33.87
C LEU A 233 -12.03 -1.54 33.74
N ASN A 234 -11.89 -2.78 34.17
CA ASN A 234 -10.66 -3.57 33.98
C ASN A 234 -10.37 -3.81 32.49
N LYS A 235 -11.40 -4.17 31.70
CA LYS A 235 -11.26 -4.34 30.24
C LYS A 235 -10.87 -3.05 29.54
N ILE A 236 -11.48 -1.92 29.93
CA ILE A 236 -11.12 -0.59 29.41
C ILE A 236 -9.67 -0.24 29.80
N SER A 237 -9.28 -0.48 31.05
CA SER A 237 -7.91 -0.24 31.54
C SER A 237 -6.86 -1.05 30.78
N ALA A 238 -7.12 -2.34 30.57
CA ALA A 238 -6.25 -3.23 29.80
C ALA A 238 -6.11 -2.75 28.35
N TYR A 239 -7.20 -2.28 27.75
CA TYR A 239 -7.17 -1.72 26.41
C TYR A 239 -6.33 -0.45 26.33
N VAL A 240 -6.58 0.55 27.18
CA VAL A 240 -5.82 1.79 27.21
C VAL A 240 -4.33 1.52 27.45
N SER A 241 -4.00 0.60 28.37
CA SER A 241 -2.63 0.18 28.63
C SER A 241 -1.97 -0.46 27.39
N GLN A 242 -2.73 -1.22 26.60
CA GLN A 242 -2.22 -1.81 25.37
C GLN A 242 -1.93 -0.75 24.30
N VAL A 243 -2.82 0.22 24.15
CA VAL A 243 -2.64 1.32 23.18
C VAL A 243 -1.48 2.23 23.60
N GLU A 244 -1.32 2.51 24.90
CA GLU A 244 -0.17 3.23 25.43
C GLU A 244 1.15 2.51 25.13
N LYS A 245 1.20 1.18 25.24
CA LYS A 245 2.38 0.40 24.80
C LYS A 245 2.66 0.58 23.31
N THR A 246 1.61 0.59 22.48
CA THR A 246 1.75 0.85 21.04
C THR A 246 2.26 2.27 20.77
N GLU A 247 1.80 3.29 21.49
CA GLU A 247 2.35 4.65 21.43
C GLU A 247 3.86 4.67 21.70
N ILE A 248 4.29 3.99 22.77
CA ILE A 248 5.69 3.91 23.17
C ILE A 248 6.54 3.25 22.08
N GLN A 249 6.06 2.15 21.50
CA GLN A 249 6.75 1.43 20.44
C GLN A 249 6.88 2.24 19.14
N ASN A 250 5.93 3.10 18.83
CA ASN A 250 5.96 3.93 17.61
C ASN A 250 6.86 5.18 17.73
N GLY A 251 7.67 5.28 18.79
CA GLY A 251 8.69 6.34 18.94
C GLY A 251 8.13 7.71 19.34
N SER A 252 6.85 7.81 19.71
CA SER A 252 6.28 9.05 20.23
C SER A 252 6.77 9.39 21.64
N SER A 253 7.26 8.43 22.41
CA SER A 253 7.50 8.62 23.85
C SER A 253 8.96 8.90 24.22
N THR A 254 9.34 10.18 24.29
CA THR A 254 10.10 10.66 25.45
C THR A 254 9.10 11.32 26.42
N ASN A 255 9.40 11.43 27.72
CA ASN A 255 8.48 12.00 28.72
C ASN A 255 7.91 13.39 28.36
N SER A 256 8.48 14.08 27.36
CA SER A 256 8.06 15.39 26.84
C SER A 256 7.21 15.37 25.55
N ASN A 257 6.97 14.21 24.91
CA ASN A 257 6.29 14.14 23.60
C ASN A 257 5.13 13.10 23.53
N ARG A 258 4.46 12.86 24.66
CA ARG A 258 3.30 11.93 24.69
C ARG A 258 2.20 12.39 23.73
N PHE A 259 1.56 11.43 23.07
CA PHE A 259 0.40 11.69 22.24
C PHE A 259 -0.70 12.36 23.07
N ARG A 260 -1.23 13.45 22.54
CA ARG A 260 -2.41 14.12 23.04
C ARG A 260 -3.40 14.22 21.90
N SER A 261 -4.59 13.67 22.10
CA SER A 261 -5.62 13.74 21.08
C SER A 261 -6.01 15.18 20.80
N SER A 262 -6.09 15.52 19.53
CA SER A 262 -6.62 16.78 19.02
C SER A 262 -8.14 16.88 19.15
N ASP A 263 -8.83 15.73 19.17
CA ASP A 263 -10.28 15.65 19.32
C ASP A 263 -10.73 15.74 20.80
N THR A 264 -10.10 14.98 21.69
CA THR A 264 -10.52 14.92 23.11
C THR A 264 -9.65 15.77 24.03
N GLY A 265 -8.40 16.06 23.65
CA GLY A 265 -7.42 16.71 24.51
C GLY A 265 -6.74 15.79 25.52
N TYR A 266 -7.08 14.50 25.57
CA TYR A 266 -6.54 13.53 26.55
C TYR A 266 -5.29 12.83 26.03
N THR A 267 -4.43 12.43 26.97
CA THR A 267 -3.36 11.43 26.75
C THR A 267 -3.80 10.07 27.31
N PHE A 268 -3.19 8.95 26.88
CA PHE A 268 -3.50 7.64 27.45
C PHE A 268 -3.27 7.55 28.97
N PRO A 269 -2.21 8.15 29.55
CA PRO A 269 -2.07 8.29 31.00
C PRO A 269 -3.22 9.03 31.68
N ASP A 270 -3.75 10.09 31.07
CA ASP A 270 -4.91 10.82 31.62
C ASP A 270 -6.17 9.92 31.64
N LEU A 271 -6.35 9.09 30.60
CA LEU A 271 -7.42 8.10 30.53
C LEU A 271 -7.23 7.00 31.59
N SER A 272 -6.02 6.46 31.74
CA SER A 272 -5.67 5.47 32.76
C SER A 272 -5.98 5.97 34.18
N GLU A 273 -5.66 7.23 34.48
CA GLU A 273 -5.97 7.86 35.77
C GLU A 273 -7.49 8.03 35.97
N THR A 274 -8.21 8.41 34.92
CA THR A 274 -9.68 8.53 34.94
C THR A 274 -10.34 7.19 35.23
N ILE A 275 -9.88 6.11 34.57
CA ILE A 275 -10.35 4.74 34.80
C ILE A 275 -10.04 4.30 36.23
N SER A 276 -8.82 4.56 36.70
CA SER A 276 -8.37 4.25 38.06
C SER A 276 -9.24 4.94 39.12
N THR A 277 -9.56 6.22 38.92
CA THR A 277 -10.43 7.01 39.80
C THR A 277 -11.84 6.43 39.88
N LEU A 278 -12.46 6.15 38.71
CA LEU A 278 -13.80 5.57 38.67
C LEU A 278 -13.85 4.21 39.38
N ARG A 279 -12.81 3.39 39.21
CA ARG A 279 -12.74 2.05 39.78
C ARG A 279 -12.45 2.06 41.29
N THR A 280 -11.39 2.75 41.70
CA THR A 280 -10.86 2.67 43.08
C THR A 280 -11.51 3.64 44.05
N ILE A 281 -12.22 4.66 43.56
CA ILE A 281 -12.90 5.65 44.41
C ILE A 281 -14.41 5.52 44.27
N ASP A 282 -14.95 5.75 43.07
CA ASP A 282 -16.40 5.83 42.89
C ASP A 282 -17.06 4.44 43.03
N LEU A 283 -16.57 3.43 42.32
CA LEU A 283 -17.11 2.08 42.37
C LEU A 283 -16.86 1.40 43.73
N GLU A 284 -15.66 1.55 44.31
CA GLU A 284 -15.35 1.03 45.65
C GLU A 284 -16.24 1.63 46.74
N ARG A 285 -16.61 2.91 46.64
CA ARG A 285 -17.57 3.55 47.56
C ARG A 285 -18.95 2.89 47.46
N ILE A 286 -19.43 2.62 46.25
CA ILE A 286 -20.71 1.93 46.03
C ILE A 286 -20.63 0.50 46.57
N SER A 287 -19.59 -0.24 46.19
CA SER A 287 -19.31 -1.61 46.65
C SER A 287 -19.31 -1.72 48.17
N SER A 288 -18.62 -0.79 48.84
CA SER A 288 -18.53 -0.72 50.31
C SER A 288 -19.89 -0.42 50.93
N TYR A 289 -20.65 0.53 50.38
CA TYR A 289 -21.98 0.86 50.88
C TYR A 289 -22.95 -0.31 50.76
N VAL A 290 -22.96 -0.99 49.60
CA VAL A 290 -23.75 -2.20 49.35
C VAL A 290 -23.36 -3.32 50.30
N THR A 291 -22.06 -3.56 50.48
CA THR A 291 -21.54 -4.66 51.31
C THR A 291 -21.79 -4.43 52.80
N ILE A 292 -21.49 -3.24 53.33
CA ILE A 292 -21.65 -2.92 54.76
C ILE A 292 -23.12 -2.96 55.18
N ASN A 293 -24.01 -2.51 54.31
CA ASN A 293 -25.45 -2.49 54.58
C ASN A 293 -26.18 -3.75 54.08
N THR A 294 -25.48 -4.68 53.44
CA THR A 294 -26.03 -5.90 52.81
C THR A 294 -27.25 -5.63 51.92
N ILE A 295 -27.14 -4.62 51.07
CA ILE A 295 -28.24 -4.16 50.21
C ILE A 295 -28.36 -5.13 49.03
N THR A 296 -29.53 -5.73 48.89
CA THR A 296 -29.85 -6.70 47.84
C THR A 296 -31.30 -6.55 47.39
N LYS A 297 -31.56 -6.85 46.12
CA LYS A 297 -32.89 -7.00 45.54
C LYS A 297 -33.56 -8.27 46.07
N ASP A 298 -32.85 -9.39 46.00
CA ASP A 298 -33.27 -10.72 46.48
C ASP A 298 -32.06 -11.48 47.08
N LYS A 299 -32.14 -11.73 48.39
CA LYS A 299 -31.08 -12.39 49.15
C LYS A 299 -30.85 -13.83 48.70
N ASP A 300 -31.92 -14.60 48.48
CA ASP A 300 -31.81 -16.04 48.22
C ASP A 300 -31.28 -16.30 46.82
N THR A 301 -31.74 -15.49 45.85
CA THR A 301 -31.22 -15.49 44.48
C THR A 301 -29.73 -15.10 44.45
N LEU A 302 -29.35 -14.03 45.16
CA LEU A 302 -27.95 -13.59 45.23
C LEU A 302 -27.04 -14.63 45.88
N LEU A 303 -27.49 -15.26 46.97
CA LEU A 303 -26.74 -16.32 47.64
C LEU A 303 -26.52 -17.51 46.71
N THR A 304 -27.58 -17.92 46.00
CA THR A 304 -27.52 -19.01 45.01
C THR A 304 -26.50 -18.71 43.92
N ASN A 305 -26.49 -17.48 43.39
CA ASN A 305 -25.51 -17.11 42.38
C ASN A 305 -24.09 -17.11 42.94
N TYR A 306 -23.83 -16.51 44.10
CA TYR A 306 -22.48 -16.53 44.70
C TYR A 306 -21.97 -17.94 44.96
N THR A 307 -22.81 -18.85 45.45
CA THR A 307 -22.42 -20.26 45.61
C THR A 307 -22.07 -20.89 44.26
N TYR A 308 -22.89 -20.67 43.24
CA TYR A 308 -22.61 -21.15 41.88
C TYR A 308 -21.30 -20.59 41.31
N GLN A 309 -21.02 -19.30 41.49
CA GLN A 309 -19.77 -18.67 41.06
C GLN A 309 -18.56 -19.27 41.77
N VAL A 310 -18.65 -19.53 43.08
CA VAL A 310 -17.57 -20.20 43.84
C VAL A 310 -17.31 -21.59 43.27
N GLU A 311 -18.35 -22.38 42.97
CA GLU A 311 -18.19 -23.71 42.37
C GLU A 311 -17.54 -23.67 40.98
N LEU A 312 -17.88 -22.66 40.17
CA LEU A 312 -17.25 -22.46 38.85
C LEU A 312 -15.76 -22.08 39.00
N LEU A 313 -15.46 -21.13 39.89
CA LEU A 313 -14.10 -20.66 40.13
C LEU A 313 -13.22 -21.75 40.76
N GLU A 314 -13.74 -22.59 41.66
CA GLU A 314 -12.99 -23.72 42.22
C GLU A 314 -12.62 -24.75 41.14
N ARG A 315 -13.52 -25.00 40.18
CA ARG A 315 -13.19 -25.83 39.00
C ARG A 315 -12.08 -25.20 38.15
N GLN A 316 -12.15 -23.89 37.89
CA GLN A 316 -11.11 -23.17 37.13
C GLN A 316 -9.76 -23.17 37.86
N LYS A 317 -9.77 -22.94 39.18
CA LYS A 317 -8.59 -23.01 40.03
C LYS A 317 -7.92 -24.38 39.95
N ALA A 318 -8.69 -25.47 39.95
CA ALA A 318 -8.14 -26.82 39.77
C ALA A 318 -7.46 -26.97 38.40
N VAL A 319 -8.11 -26.54 37.32
CA VAL A 319 -7.54 -26.58 35.95
C VAL A 319 -6.23 -25.78 35.87
N TYR A 320 -6.19 -24.55 36.39
CA TYR A 320 -4.98 -23.74 36.40
C TYR A 320 -3.87 -24.36 37.25
N SER A 321 -4.22 -24.97 38.39
CA SER A 321 -3.25 -25.65 39.26
C SER A 321 -2.60 -26.85 38.56
N ASP A 322 -3.40 -27.68 37.90
CA ASP A 322 -2.91 -28.85 37.14
C ASP A 322 -2.08 -28.43 35.92
N THR A 323 -2.52 -27.38 35.22
CA THR A 323 -1.79 -26.80 34.08
C THR A 323 -0.44 -26.26 34.52
N LEU A 324 -0.40 -25.55 35.65
CA LEU A 324 0.83 -25.01 36.22
C LEU A 324 1.80 -26.13 36.65
N ALA A 325 1.30 -27.21 37.25
CA ALA A 325 2.09 -28.38 37.58
C ALA A 325 2.72 -29.01 36.33
N THR A 326 1.94 -29.15 35.26
CA THR A 326 2.41 -29.68 33.96
C THR A 326 3.49 -28.79 33.32
N ILE A 327 3.29 -27.47 33.33
CA ILE A 327 4.28 -26.52 32.82
C ILE A 327 5.57 -26.60 33.64
N ASN A 328 5.48 -26.63 34.97
CA ASN A 328 6.65 -26.78 35.84
C ASN A 328 7.42 -28.09 35.56
N ALA A 329 6.72 -29.20 35.35
CA ALA A 329 7.34 -30.46 34.97
C ALA A 329 8.04 -30.36 33.60
N SER A 330 7.42 -29.68 32.64
CA SER A 330 7.97 -29.46 31.30
C SER A 330 9.24 -28.59 31.34
N ILE A 331 9.23 -27.51 32.14
CA ILE A 331 10.40 -26.66 32.37
C ILE A 331 11.53 -27.46 33.01
N ALA A 332 11.23 -28.25 34.05
CA ALA A 332 12.23 -29.05 34.75
C ALA A 332 12.84 -30.16 33.86
N GLY A 333 12.06 -30.70 32.92
CA GLY A 333 12.49 -31.73 31.97
C GLY A 333 13.12 -31.18 30.69
N TYR A 334 13.15 -29.86 30.46
CA TYR A 334 13.60 -29.28 29.20
C TYR A 334 15.11 -29.36 29.04
N GLN A 335 15.58 -29.94 27.93
CA GLN A 335 16.99 -30.01 27.58
C GLN A 335 17.33 -28.91 26.58
N LYS A 336 18.18 -27.95 27.00
CA LYS A 336 18.65 -26.89 26.10
C LYS A 336 19.77 -27.41 25.20
N ASN A 337 19.75 -27.03 23.93
CA ASN A 337 20.84 -27.33 23.00
C ASN A 337 22.14 -26.68 23.48
N THR A 338 23.24 -27.43 23.48
CA THR A 338 24.57 -26.91 23.82
C THR A 338 25.46 -26.88 22.58
N VAL A 339 26.34 -25.88 22.50
CA VAL A 339 27.40 -25.78 21.48
C VAL A 339 28.73 -26.01 22.17
N MET A 340 29.57 -26.87 21.60
CA MET A 340 30.97 -27.00 22.02
C MET A 340 31.82 -26.00 21.26
N ILE A 341 32.52 -25.13 22.00
CA ILE A 341 33.53 -24.23 21.46
C ILE A 341 34.88 -24.92 21.65
N TYR A 342 35.49 -25.32 20.52
CA TYR A 342 36.85 -25.85 20.51
C TYR A 342 37.83 -24.69 20.41
N GLY A 343 38.62 -24.48 21.46
CA GLY A 343 39.72 -23.53 21.45
C GLY A 343 40.87 -24.05 20.60
N SER A 344 41.36 -23.23 19.68
CA SER A 344 42.59 -23.48 18.94
C SER A 344 43.78 -22.93 19.71
N ASP A 345 44.21 -23.62 20.76
CA ASP A 345 45.62 -23.52 21.20
C ASP A 345 46.07 -24.74 22.01
N THR A 346 47.36 -25.04 21.88
CA THR A 346 48.03 -26.32 22.15
C THR A 346 48.31 -26.67 23.62
N ASP A 347 47.53 -26.17 24.58
CA ASP A 347 47.67 -26.54 26.00
C ASP A 347 46.32 -26.88 26.64
N GLU A 348 46.19 -28.14 27.06
CA GLU A 348 45.09 -28.77 27.82
C GLU A 348 43.65 -28.47 27.36
N ASN A 349 43.09 -29.42 26.58
CA ASN A 349 41.68 -29.62 26.23
C ASN A 349 40.66 -29.10 27.29
N LYS A 350 40.30 -27.82 27.22
CA LYS A 350 39.09 -27.27 27.85
C LYS A 350 38.07 -26.97 26.76
N SER A 351 37.31 -27.99 26.38
CA SER A 351 36.07 -27.79 25.63
C SER A 351 35.13 -26.93 26.48
N MET A 352 34.80 -25.73 26.01
CA MET A 352 33.78 -24.90 26.64
C MET A 352 32.43 -25.24 26.02
N THR A 353 31.49 -25.73 26.82
CA THR A 353 30.09 -25.90 26.40
C THR A 353 29.32 -24.64 26.73
N ALA A 354 28.65 -24.06 25.74
CA ALA A 354 27.73 -22.93 25.91
C ALA A 354 26.30 -23.40 25.61
N THR A 355 25.34 -22.99 26.44
CA THR A 355 23.92 -23.33 26.23
C THR A 355 23.28 -22.29 25.31
N GLN A 356 22.58 -22.73 24.27
CA GLN A 356 21.87 -21.86 23.35
C GLN A 356 20.56 -21.35 23.97
N ALA A 357 20.19 -20.11 23.63
CA ALA A 357 18.86 -19.59 23.91
C ALA A 357 17.81 -20.42 23.12
N SER A 358 16.62 -20.60 23.70
CA SER A 358 15.51 -21.31 23.06
C SER A 358 14.24 -20.54 23.32
N GLU A 359 13.60 -20.12 22.24
CA GLU A 359 12.36 -19.36 22.27
C GLU A 359 11.21 -20.21 22.88
N GLU A 360 11.19 -21.50 22.60
CA GLU A 360 10.23 -22.45 23.16
C GLU A 360 10.35 -22.56 24.68
N TYR A 361 11.59 -22.55 25.19
CA TYR A 361 11.85 -22.54 26.63
C TYR A 361 11.35 -21.24 27.28
N ASP A 362 11.64 -20.10 26.67
CA ASP A 362 11.19 -18.80 27.17
C ASP A 362 9.65 -18.68 27.12
N ASN A 363 9.02 -19.26 26.11
CA ASN A 363 7.56 -19.34 25.99
C ASN A 363 6.93 -20.17 27.12
N LEU A 364 7.59 -21.23 27.61
CA LEU A 364 7.13 -21.96 28.79
C LEU A 364 7.12 -21.09 30.06
N PHE A 365 8.11 -20.20 30.23
CA PHE A 365 8.13 -19.27 31.35
C PHE A 365 7.04 -18.20 31.23
N LYS A 366 6.84 -17.61 30.05
CA LYS A 366 5.72 -16.68 29.80
C LYS A 366 4.38 -17.31 30.14
N LYS A 367 4.16 -18.55 29.66
CA LYS A 367 2.92 -19.30 29.94
C LYS A 367 2.78 -19.63 31.43
N LYS A 368 3.89 -19.94 32.11
CA LYS A 368 3.90 -20.17 33.56
C LYS A 368 3.44 -18.92 34.31
N GLU A 369 4.00 -17.75 34.00
CA GLU A 369 3.65 -16.48 34.64
C GLU A 369 2.17 -16.14 34.42
N GLU A 370 1.67 -16.30 33.19
CA GLU A 370 0.26 -16.10 32.85
C GLU A 370 -0.66 -17.01 33.69
N ILE A 371 -0.39 -18.31 33.72
CA ILE A 371 -1.21 -19.26 34.49
C ILE A 371 -1.13 -18.99 35.99
N GLN A 372 0.03 -18.58 36.51
CA GLN A 372 0.19 -18.18 37.92
C GLN A 372 -0.65 -16.93 38.26
N SER A 373 -0.67 -15.93 37.37
CA SER A 373 -1.50 -14.74 37.54
C SER A 373 -2.98 -15.12 37.58
N ASN A 374 -3.45 -15.87 36.58
CA ASN A 374 -4.84 -16.34 36.49
C ASN A 374 -5.27 -17.16 37.71
N LEU A 375 -4.38 -18.03 38.22
CA LEU A 375 -4.63 -18.82 39.42
C LEU A 375 -4.79 -17.91 40.66
N SER A 376 -3.90 -16.94 40.82
CA SER A 376 -3.93 -15.97 41.92
C SER A 376 -5.22 -15.15 41.92
N GLU A 377 -5.61 -14.62 40.76
CA GLU A 377 -6.86 -13.88 40.58
C GLU A 377 -8.10 -14.74 40.89
N THR A 378 -8.11 -15.99 40.42
CA THR A 378 -9.20 -16.94 40.70
C THR A 378 -9.34 -17.18 42.20
N ILE A 379 -8.23 -17.38 42.91
CA ILE A 379 -8.23 -17.55 44.39
C ILE A 379 -8.76 -16.30 45.09
N GLN A 380 -8.38 -15.10 44.64
CA GLN A 380 -8.87 -13.85 45.20
C GLN A 380 -10.38 -13.70 45.01
N LYS A 381 -10.91 -14.02 43.83
CA LYS A 381 -12.37 -14.00 43.55
C LYS A 381 -13.13 -14.99 44.41
N ILE A 382 -12.63 -16.21 44.59
CA ILE A 382 -13.22 -17.21 45.52
C ILE A 382 -13.31 -16.64 46.94
N ASN A 383 -12.22 -16.06 47.43
CA ASN A 383 -12.18 -15.46 48.77
C ASN A 383 -13.16 -14.27 48.90
N LEU A 384 -13.32 -13.46 47.85
CA LEU A 384 -14.28 -12.37 47.81
C LEU A 384 -15.72 -12.88 47.93
N TYR A 385 -16.12 -13.84 47.10
CA TYR A 385 -17.47 -14.40 47.13
C TYR A 385 -17.78 -15.10 48.45
N ASN A 386 -16.84 -15.88 49.00
CA ASN A 386 -17.01 -16.50 50.32
C ASN A 386 -17.25 -15.45 51.42
N LYS A 387 -16.47 -14.36 51.43
CA LYS A 387 -16.68 -13.25 52.38
C LYS A 387 -18.05 -12.59 52.19
N ARG A 388 -18.53 -12.47 50.95
CA ARG A 388 -19.87 -11.91 50.66
C ARG A 388 -20.98 -12.85 51.13
N ILE A 389 -20.86 -14.15 50.90
CA ILE A 389 -21.77 -15.20 51.40
C ILE A 389 -21.84 -15.15 52.93
N GLU A 390 -20.70 -15.11 53.62
CA GLU A 390 -20.63 -15.03 55.08
C GLU A 390 -21.35 -13.79 55.64
N ARG A 391 -21.13 -12.62 55.02
CA ARG A 391 -21.82 -11.37 55.41
C ARG A 391 -23.31 -11.42 55.14
N LEU A 392 -23.74 -11.93 53.99
CA LEU A 392 -25.16 -12.09 53.66
C LEU A 392 -25.87 -13.02 54.64
N ASN A 393 -25.24 -14.12 55.02
CA ASN A 393 -25.80 -15.08 55.98
C ASN A 393 -25.88 -14.51 57.41
N SER A 394 -24.88 -13.75 57.84
CA SER A 394 -24.81 -13.16 59.18
C SER A 394 -25.59 -11.85 59.35
N SER A 395 -26.07 -11.24 58.26
CA SER A 395 -26.72 -9.93 58.32
C SER A 395 -28.09 -9.95 58.97
N THR A 396 -28.27 -9.03 59.92
CA THR A 396 -29.55 -8.69 60.57
C THR A 396 -30.11 -7.34 60.07
N THR A 397 -29.48 -6.77 59.04
CA THR A 397 -29.70 -5.39 58.62
C THR A 397 -30.97 -5.24 57.79
N VAL A 398 -31.78 -4.23 58.10
CA VAL A 398 -33.02 -3.96 57.35
C VAL A 398 -32.71 -3.20 56.06
N ASN A 399 -33.03 -3.82 54.91
CA ASN A 399 -32.96 -3.21 53.58
C ASN A 399 -34.09 -2.21 53.36
N SER A 400 -33.93 -1.01 53.92
CA SER A 400 -34.92 0.06 53.74
C SER A 400 -34.97 0.55 52.28
N ALA A 401 -36.15 0.98 51.85
CA ALA A 401 -36.37 1.53 50.51
C ALA A 401 -35.41 2.72 50.21
N ALA A 402 -35.11 3.56 51.21
CA ALA A 402 -34.20 4.68 51.06
C ALA A 402 -32.75 4.26 50.75
N LYS A 403 -32.26 3.16 51.35
CA LYS A 403 -30.92 2.64 51.06
C LYS A 403 -30.85 2.05 49.64
N LYS A 404 -31.90 1.35 49.22
CA LYS A 404 -32.02 0.82 47.84
C LYS A 404 -32.02 1.93 46.81
N ALA A 405 -32.86 2.95 47.00
CA ALA A 405 -32.95 4.10 46.11
C ALA A 405 -31.61 4.86 45.98
N LYS A 406 -30.84 4.99 47.07
CA LYS A 406 -29.50 5.57 47.02
C LYS A 406 -28.55 4.75 46.16
N VAL A 407 -28.55 3.42 46.31
CA VAL A 407 -27.69 2.54 45.51
C VAL A 407 -28.08 2.59 44.04
N GLU A 408 -29.37 2.63 43.73
CA GLU A 408 -29.86 2.76 42.36
C GLU A 408 -29.39 4.06 41.69
N ASP A 409 -29.49 5.19 42.40
CA ASP A 409 -29.00 6.50 41.94
C ASP A 409 -27.47 6.51 41.76
N ASP A 410 -26.72 5.92 42.69
CA ASP A 410 -25.25 5.82 42.57
C ASP A 410 -24.83 4.91 41.40
N LEU A 411 -25.53 3.79 41.17
CA LEU A 411 -25.27 2.89 40.04
C LEU A 411 -25.63 3.53 38.69
N GLU A 412 -26.68 4.34 38.63
CA GLU A 412 -27.04 5.08 37.42
C GLU A 412 -26.01 6.16 37.09
N LYS A 413 -25.46 6.85 38.10
CA LYS A 413 -24.38 7.83 37.90
C LYS A 413 -23.12 7.16 37.36
N ILE A 414 -22.70 6.04 37.94
CA ILE A 414 -21.46 5.38 37.50
C ILE A 414 -21.62 4.75 36.11
N ASP A 415 -22.80 4.21 35.78
CA ASP A 415 -23.13 3.75 34.42
C ASP A 415 -22.93 4.86 33.39
N LYS A 416 -23.45 6.07 33.68
CA LYS A 416 -23.27 7.24 32.81
C LYS A 416 -21.79 7.62 32.68
N GLN A 417 -21.05 7.67 33.78
CA GLN A 417 -19.61 8.00 33.76
C GLN A 417 -18.80 6.97 32.97
N ILE A 418 -19.12 5.68 33.08
CA ILE A 418 -18.47 4.61 32.31
C ILE A 418 -18.78 4.75 30.82
N LYS A 419 -20.03 5.07 30.44
CA LYS A 419 -20.40 5.31 29.03
C LYS A 419 -19.67 6.52 28.43
N GLU A 420 -19.57 7.61 29.18
CA GLU A 420 -18.80 8.79 28.79
C GLU A 420 -17.31 8.47 28.65
N LEU A 421 -16.75 7.68 29.58
CA LEU A 421 -15.37 7.21 29.50
C LEU A 421 -15.13 6.32 28.27
N ILE A 422 -16.06 5.42 27.94
CA ILE A 422 -15.96 4.57 26.74
C ILE A 422 -15.90 5.45 25.48
N ASP A 423 -16.78 6.45 25.35
CA ASP A 423 -16.76 7.40 24.23
C ASP A 423 -15.41 8.14 24.15
N LEU A 424 -14.93 8.63 25.29
CA LEU A 424 -13.66 9.35 25.38
C LEU A 424 -12.46 8.48 24.97
N VAL A 425 -12.40 7.25 25.45
CA VAL A 425 -11.36 6.28 25.09
C VAL A 425 -11.42 5.98 23.59
N ASN A 426 -12.63 5.77 23.04
CA ASN A 426 -12.81 5.46 21.62
C ASN A 426 -12.30 6.60 20.74
N ARG A 427 -12.75 7.83 21.00
CA ARG A 427 -12.35 9.02 20.24
C ARG A 427 -10.85 9.32 20.34
N THR A 428 -10.28 9.24 21.55
CA THR A 428 -8.84 9.45 21.77
C THR A 428 -8.00 8.41 21.03
N THR A 429 -8.45 7.16 21.05
CA THR A 429 -7.72 6.06 20.41
C THR A 429 -7.85 6.11 18.89
N ASP A 430 -9.03 6.43 18.37
CA ASP A 430 -9.25 6.64 16.95
C ASP A 430 -8.32 7.73 16.39
N ASP A 431 -8.26 8.87 17.05
CA ASP A 431 -7.36 9.98 16.69
C ASP A 431 -5.89 9.55 16.74
N PHE A 432 -5.47 8.80 17.77
CA PHE A 432 -4.11 8.25 17.86
C PHE A 432 -3.77 7.36 16.66
N TYR A 433 -4.64 6.39 16.35
CA TYR A 433 -4.40 5.51 15.23
C TYR A 433 -4.37 6.28 13.92
N ARG A 434 -5.30 7.22 13.72
CA ARG A 434 -5.41 8.02 12.49
C ARG A 434 -4.19 8.93 12.27
N THR A 435 -3.71 9.58 13.32
CA THR A 435 -2.66 10.61 13.20
C THR A 435 -1.25 10.08 13.40
N VAL A 436 -1.06 8.99 14.15
CA VAL A 436 0.26 8.48 14.51
C VAL A 436 0.57 7.15 13.84
N VAL A 437 -0.30 6.14 14.03
CA VAL A 437 0.00 4.77 13.62
C VAL A 437 -0.16 4.60 12.11
N PHE A 438 -1.29 5.07 11.57
CA PHE A 438 -1.63 4.84 10.18
C PHE A 438 -1.33 6.00 9.25
N SER A 439 -1.09 7.20 9.77
CA SER A 439 -0.57 8.32 8.98
C SER A 439 0.72 7.96 8.24
N LYS A 440 1.46 6.97 8.75
CA LYS A 440 2.64 6.40 8.09
C LYS A 440 2.35 5.09 7.35
N ALA A 441 1.28 4.38 7.67
CA ALA A 441 0.99 3.06 7.12
C ALA A 441 0.57 3.09 5.64
N TYR A 442 -0.10 4.15 5.21
CA TYR A 442 -0.46 4.37 3.81
C TYR A 442 -0.24 5.84 3.47
N ASN A 443 0.52 6.10 2.41
CA ASN A 443 0.88 7.45 1.97
C ASN A 443 0.64 7.61 0.48
N ILE A 444 0.01 8.71 0.09
CA ILE A 444 -0.01 9.18 -1.29
C ILE A 444 1.26 10.01 -1.50
N LEU A 445 2.29 9.40 -2.08
CA LEU A 445 3.60 10.02 -2.31
C LEU A 445 3.56 11.09 -3.40
N VAL A 446 2.82 10.83 -4.47
CA VAL A 446 2.64 11.77 -5.59
C VAL A 446 1.17 11.72 -6.02
N PRO A 447 0.41 12.80 -5.87
CA PRO A 447 -0.99 12.82 -6.30
C PRO A 447 -1.11 12.82 -7.83
N ALA A 448 -2.29 12.44 -8.30
CA ALA A 448 -2.66 12.50 -9.70
C ALA A 448 -2.72 13.95 -10.18
N ASN A 449 -2.03 14.25 -11.28
CA ASN A 449 -2.05 15.57 -11.91
C ASN A 449 -2.89 15.55 -13.20
N SER A 450 -3.49 16.71 -13.54
CA SER A 450 -4.17 16.88 -14.84
C SER A 450 -3.14 16.90 -15.98
N SER A 451 -3.37 16.09 -17.01
CA SER A 451 -2.40 15.72 -18.07
C SER A 451 -2.02 16.84 -19.06
N ASN A 452 -2.53 18.05 -18.88
CA ASN A 452 -2.49 19.11 -19.90
C ASN A 452 -1.07 19.53 -20.35
N SER A 453 -0.03 19.37 -19.51
CA SER A 453 1.35 19.74 -19.88
C SER A 453 2.12 18.63 -20.63
N ASN A 454 1.71 17.37 -20.52
CA ASN A 454 2.44 16.22 -21.06
C ASN A 454 1.86 15.68 -22.38
N SER A 455 0.62 16.05 -22.73
CA SER A 455 -0.03 15.56 -23.95
C SER A 455 0.59 16.14 -25.23
N ALA A 456 1.00 17.42 -25.22
CA ALA A 456 1.61 18.06 -26.38
C ALA A 456 3.02 17.50 -26.69
N THR A 457 3.83 17.26 -25.66
CA THR A 457 5.17 16.68 -25.81
C THR A 457 5.10 15.21 -26.23
N ARG A 458 4.16 14.43 -25.69
CA ARG A 458 3.93 13.03 -26.10
C ARG A 458 3.42 12.93 -27.55
N ALA A 459 2.52 13.82 -27.96
CA ALA A 459 2.06 13.88 -29.35
C ALA A 459 3.19 14.20 -30.33
N LEU A 460 4.12 15.09 -29.95
CA LEU A 460 5.32 15.37 -30.75
C LEU A 460 6.23 14.14 -30.86
N THR A 461 6.54 13.46 -29.75
CA THR A 461 7.38 12.26 -29.76
C THR A 461 6.76 11.12 -30.57
N ASP A 462 5.46 10.89 -30.41
CA ASP A 462 4.73 9.85 -31.13
C ASP A 462 4.62 10.14 -32.64
N ALA A 463 4.64 11.41 -33.05
CA ALA A 463 4.58 11.81 -34.44
C ALA A 463 5.92 11.71 -35.18
N VAL A 464 7.06 11.53 -34.49
CA VAL A 464 8.39 11.47 -35.11
C VAL A 464 8.49 10.35 -36.15
N MET A 465 8.05 9.14 -35.80
CA MET A 465 8.11 7.98 -36.70
C MET A 465 7.24 8.15 -37.96
N PRO A 466 5.94 8.52 -37.88
CA PRO A 466 5.12 8.75 -39.07
C PRO A 466 5.60 9.96 -39.90
N ILE A 467 6.11 11.03 -39.27
CA ILE A 467 6.72 12.17 -39.98
C ILE A 467 7.94 11.68 -40.78
N ALA A 468 8.84 10.92 -40.16
CA ALA A 468 10.04 10.41 -40.84
C ALA A 468 9.70 9.53 -42.05
N ILE A 469 8.67 8.67 -41.92
CA ILE A 469 8.19 7.84 -43.04
C ILE A 469 7.60 8.71 -44.16
N ALA A 470 6.77 9.69 -43.83
CA ALA A 470 6.16 10.59 -44.81
C ALA A 470 7.23 11.41 -45.56
N ASP A 471 8.19 11.98 -44.83
CA ASP A 471 9.28 12.77 -45.42
C ASP A 471 10.20 11.90 -46.28
N ALA A 472 10.48 10.66 -45.88
CA ALA A 472 11.26 9.73 -46.70
C ALA A 472 10.58 9.43 -48.04
N ILE A 473 9.26 9.20 -48.04
CA ILE A 473 8.49 8.98 -49.27
C ILE A 473 8.50 10.24 -50.15
N ILE A 474 8.27 11.41 -49.57
CA ILE A 474 8.27 12.69 -50.29
C ILE A 474 9.66 12.96 -50.90
N PHE A 475 10.74 12.66 -50.17
CA PHE A 475 12.11 12.81 -50.66
C PHE A 475 12.41 11.87 -51.84
N VAL A 476 11.99 10.61 -51.78
CA VAL A 476 12.14 9.65 -52.89
C VAL A 476 11.40 10.13 -54.13
N ILE A 477 10.16 10.63 -53.98
CA ILE A 477 9.37 11.18 -55.09
C ILE A 477 10.05 12.41 -55.68
N TYR A 478 10.51 13.33 -54.84
CA TYR A 478 11.23 14.53 -55.27
C TYR A 478 12.49 14.20 -56.06
N PHE A 479 13.29 13.24 -55.56
CA PHE A 479 14.49 12.79 -56.26
C PHE A 479 14.15 12.11 -57.59
N ALA A 480 13.14 11.23 -57.62
CA ALA A 480 12.69 10.56 -58.83
C ALA A 480 12.21 11.55 -59.91
N VAL A 481 11.44 12.58 -59.52
CA VAL A 481 10.99 13.64 -60.44
C VAL A 481 12.16 14.44 -61.00
N ALA A 482 13.13 14.82 -60.15
CA ALA A 482 14.31 15.55 -60.60
C ALA A 482 15.19 14.70 -61.54
N PHE A 483 15.31 13.40 -61.27
CA PHE A 483 16.04 12.45 -62.11
C PHE A 483 15.37 12.25 -63.47
N ILE A 484 14.07 11.92 -63.49
CA ILE A 484 13.31 11.70 -64.73
C ILE A 484 13.33 12.93 -65.63
N LEU A 485 13.14 14.14 -65.06
CA LEU A 485 13.20 15.38 -65.82
C LEU A 485 14.61 15.67 -66.37
N SER A 486 15.66 15.30 -65.65
CA SER A 486 17.03 15.39 -66.17
C SER A 486 17.23 14.47 -67.37
N CYS A 487 16.74 13.23 -67.30
CA CYS A 487 16.81 12.28 -68.42
C CYS A 487 16.07 12.82 -69.65
N ILE A 488 14.88 13.41 -69.47
CA ILE A 488 14.09 13.99 -70.56
C ILE A 488 14.80 15.20 -71.18
N GLU A 489 15.37 16.09 -70.36
CA GLU A 489 16.10 17.28 -70.83
C GLU A 489 17.39 16.92 -71.59
N GLU A 490 18.09 15.85 -71.20
CA GLU A 490 19.30 15.38 -71.88
C GLU A 490 18.97 14.63 -73.17
N TYR A 491 17.95 13.78 -73.16
CA TYR A 491 17.47 13.11 -74.38
C TYR A 491 17.02 14.13 -75.45
N ALA A 492 16.32 15.20 -75.03
CA ALA A 492 15.93 16.27 -75.94
C ALA A 492 17.14 17.02 -76.52
N LYS A 493 18.20 17.26 -75.73
CA LYS A 493 19.43 17.92 -76.21
C LYS A 493 20.18 17.06 -77.23
N GLU A 494 20.30 15.77 -76.99
CA GLU A 494 20.96 14.84 -77.93
C GLU A 494 20.19 14.74 -79.26
N ASP A 495 18.86 14.68 -79.23
CA ASP A 495 18.02 14.69 -80.45
C ASP A 495 18.19 16.01 -81.24
N HIS A 496 18.30 17.15 -80.55
CA HIS A 496 18.58 18.44 -81.18
C HIS A 496 19.99 18.51 -81.79
N GLU A 497 21.02 17.96 -81.11
CA GLU A 497 22.39 17.91 -81.65
C GLU A 497 22.53 16.96 -82.85
N LYS A 498 21.82 15.81 -82.84
CA LYS A 498 21.76 14.88 -83.97
C LYS A 498 21.11 15.51 -85.20
N LYS A 499 20.03 16.29 -85.01
CA LYS A 499 19.37 17.05 -86.10
C LYS A 499 20.28 18.16 -86.64
N ALA A 500 20.99 18.88 -85.77
CA ALA A 500 21.92 19.95 -86.18
C ALA A 500 23.18 19.45 -86.89
N LYS A 501 23.64 18.21 -86.62
CA LYS A 501 24.74 17.57 -87.36
C LYS A 501 24.32 17.10 -88.75
N LYS A 502 23.10 16.58 -88.91
CA LYS A 502 22.54 16.19 -90.23
C LYS A 502 22.34 17.37 -91.19
N GLU A 503 22.18 18.60 -90.69
CA GLU A 503 22.13 19.82 -91.52
C GLU A 503 23.51 20.33 -91.98
N LYS A 504 24.62 19.78 -91.46
CA LYS A 504 26.00 20.28 -91.71
C LYS A 504 26.90 19.35 -92.52
N GLU A 505 26.43 18.19 -92.99
CA GLU A 505 27.18 17.36 -93.94
C GLU A 505 26.89 17.81 -95.39
N PRO A 506 27.88 18.30 -96.16
CA PRO A 506 27.71 18.51 -97.59
C PRO A 506 27.79 17.17 -98.33
N GLU A 507 26.84 16.97 -99.24
CA GLU A 507 26.78 15.89 -100.22
C GLU A 507 28.08 15.89 -101.06
N ALA A 508 28.91 14.87 -100.91
CA ALA A 508 30.01 14.58 -101.83
C ALA A 508 30.12 13.07 -102.03
N ALA A 509 29.33 12.54 -102.96
CA ALA A 509 29.52 11.23 -103.57
C ALA A 509 29.88 11.39 -105.05
N ALA A 510 30.84 10.58 -105.48
CA ALA A 510 31.05 10.06 -106.84
C ALA A 510 31.45 11.04 -107.96
N ASN A 511 32.73 10.96 -108.35
CA ASN A 511 33.12 10.20 -109.55
C ASN A 511 34.55 9.65 -109.40
#